data_AF-A0A7C3SE82-F1
#
_entry.id   AF-A0A7C3SE82-F1
#
_cell.length_a   1.000
_cell.length_b   1.000
_cell.length_c   1.000
_cell.angle_alpha   90.00
_cell.angle_beta   90.00
_cell.angle_gamma   90.00
#
_symmetry.space_group_name_H-M   'P 1'
#
loop_
_entity.id
_entity.type
_entity.pdbx_description
1 polymer ?
#
loop_
_entity_poly.entity_id
_entity_poly.type
_entity_poly.pdbx_seq_one_letter_code
_entity_poly.pdbx_strand_id
1 'polypeptide(L)'
;MSAILAAALRIFLGSNKPEEMKVRAKRLAVFVPAFRIFEWSMVFAGGAITIALKEFGLGNLTIFLLLWSAYVFQAKIEIFANDKFNQDDITLMEGLRRWIDACFGISVILGILAEALAFLRVAIWDGAGCMAILYRPLLLHSKVLRIFLLIIFAGIHMLIWFQLYLLGYSSIFSLLKDKFF
;
A
#
# COMPACT_ATOMS: atom_id res chain seq x y z
N MET A 1 -13.77 17.91 -22.09
CA MET A 1 -13.07 16.81 -21.40
C MET A 1 -12.49 15.89 -22.48
N SER A 2 -11.18 15.65 -22.52
CA SER A 2 -10.58 14.81 -23.55
C SER A 2 -11.01 13.34 -23.40
N ALA A 3 -11.04 12.58 -24.49
CA ALA A 3 -11.40 11.15 -24.48
C ALA A 3 -10.48 10.33 -23.54
N ILE A 4 -9.20 10.71 -23.47
CA ILE A 4 -8.20 10.12 -22.57
C ILE A 4 -8.57 10.38 -21.11
N LEU A 5 -8.95 11.61 -20.77
CA LEU A 5 -9.36 11.96 -19.40
C LEU A 5 -10.65 11.24 -19.00
N ALA A 6 -11.60 11.10 -19.93
CA ALA A 6 -12.82 10.34 -19.69
C ALA A 6 -12.55 8.84 -19.45
N ALA A 7 -11.64 8.23 -20.23
CA ALA A 7 -11.23 6.84 -20.05
C ALA A 7 -10.48 6.62 -18.73
N ALA A 8 -9.56 7.53 -18.37
CA ALA A 8 -8.84 7.49 -17.11
C ALA A 8 -9.80 7.60 -15.91
N LEU A 9 -10.78 8.51 -15.96
CA LEU A 9 -11.77 8.66 -14.89
C LEU A 9 -12.68 7.44 -14.78
N ARG A 10 -13.03 6.76 -15.89
CA ARG A 10 -13.81 5.51 -15.85
C ARG A 10 -13.02 4.37 -15.22
N ILE A 11 -11.73 4.24 -15.53
CA ILE A 11 -10.85 3.25 -14.89
C ILE A 11 -10.72 3.55 -13.39
N PHE A 12 -10.60 4.82 -13.02
CA PHE A 12 -10.39 5.23 -11.63
C PHE A 12 -11.66 5.27 -10.78
N LEU A 13 -12.84 5.53 -11.36
CA LEU A 13 -14.12 5.65 -10.64
C LEU A 13 -15.05 4.47 -10.88
N GLY A 14 -14.79 3.61 -11.88
CA GLY A 14 -15.46 2.31 -12.06
C GLY A 14 -16.93 2.39 -12.42
N SER A 15 -17.39 3.54 -12.88
CA SER A 15 -18.73 3.71 -13.40
C SER A 15 -18.69 4.39 -14.76
N ASN A 16 -19.62 4.00 -15.61
CA ASN A 16 -19.89 4.63 -16.90
C ASN A 16 -20.90 5.79 -16.78
N LYS A 17 -21.55 5.96 -15.62
CA LYS A 17 -22.57 6.99 -15.39
C LYS A 17 -21.98 8.21 -14.66
N PRO A 18 -22.13 9.44 -15.20
CA PRO A 18 -21.54 10.64 -14.61
C PRO A 18 -21.97 10.93 -13.15
N GLU A 19 -23.21 10.64 -12.78
CA GLU A 19 -23.71 10.92 -11.43
C GLU A 19 -23.13 9.97 -10.37
N GLU A 20 -22.98 8.68 -10.70
CA GLU A 20 -22.29 7.71 -9.85
C GLU A 20 -20.81 8.08 -9.68
N MET A 21 -20.16 8.54 -10.77
CA MET A 21 -18.77 9.03 -10.74
C MET A 21 -18.62 10.23 -9.79
N LYS A 22 -19.55 11.20 -9.80
CA LYS A 22 -19.51 12.38 -8.90
C LYS A 22 -19.65 11.98 -7.43
N VAL A 23 -20.60 11.10 -7.11
CA VAL A 23 -20.82 10.63 -5.73
C VAL A 23 -19.58 9.91 -5.20
N ARG A 24 -19.03 9.00 -6.01
CA ARG A 24 -17.82 8.26 -5.65
C ARG A 24 -16.61 9.19 -5.51
N ALA A 25 -16.43 10.13 -6.43
CA ALA A 25 -15.35 11.11 -6.36
C ALA A 25 -15.41 11.96 -5.08
N LYS A 26 -16.60 12.40 -4.65
CA LYS A 26 -16.76 13.14 -3.38
C LYS A 26 -16.38 12.31 -2.16
N ARG A 27 -16.77 11.03 -2.13
CA ARG A 27 -16.40 10.13 -1.03
C ARG A 27 -14.90 9.86 -1.01
N LEU A 28 -14.31 9.53 -2.16
CA LEU A 28 -12.86 9.34 -2.28
C LEU A 28 -12.08 10.59 -1.87
N ALA A 29 -12.57 11.79 -2.21
CA ALA A 29 -11.93 13.04 -1.81
C ALA A 29 -11.89 13.26 -0.28
N VAL A 30 -12.75 12.59 0.49
CA VAL A 30 -12.75 12.65 1.97
C VAL A 30 -11.97 11.48 2.57
N PHE A 31 -12.25 10.26 2.11
CA PHE A 31 -11.67 9.06 2.70
C PHE A 31 -10.18 8.89 2.37
N VAL A 32 -9.74 9.29 1.18
CA VAL A 32 -8.34 9.12 0.77
C VAL A 32 -7.40 9.99 1.60
N PRO A 33 -7.64 11.31 1.79
CA PRO A 33 -6.79 12.10 2.67
C PRO A 33 -6.80 11.58 4.12
N ALA A 34 -7.97 11.19 4.64
CA ALA A 34 -8.08 10.63 5.99
C ALA A 34 -7.26 9.35 6.15
N PHE A 35 -7.32 8.45 5.16
CA PHE A 35 -6.54 7.23 5.11
C PHE A 35 -5.04 7.53 5.03
N ARG A 36 -4.62 8.51 4.22
CA ARG A 36 -3.21 8.95 4.15
C ARG A 36 -2.71 9.52 5.47
N ILE A 37 -3.50 10.36 6.13
CA ILE A 37 -3.14 10.89 7.47
C ILE A 37 -2.94 9.74 8.46
N PHE A 38 -3.85 8.77 8.45
CA PHE A 38 -3.72 7.56 9.27
C PHE A 38 -2.42 6.79 8.96
N GLU A 39 -2.14 6.47 7.69
CA GLU A 39 -0.90 5.79 7.29
C GLU A 39 0.36 6.53 7.78
N TRP A 40 0.42 7.84 7.54
CA TRP A 40 1.59 8.66 7.89
C TRP A 40 1.77 8.77 9.41
N SER A 41 0.66 8.83 10.17
CA SER A 41 0.71 8.82 11.63
C SER A 41 1.28 7.50 12.17
N MET A 42 1.01 6.37 11.50
CA MET A 42 1.54 5.06 11.87
C MET A 42 3.04 4.94 11.57
N VAL A 43 3.50 5.50 10.45
CA VAL A 43 4.94 5.60 10.12
C VAL A 43 5.68 6.40 11.20
N PHE A 44 5.16 7.58 11.56
CA PHE A 44 5.75 8.43 12.58
C PHE A 44 5.77 7.75 13.95
N ALA A 45 4.67 7.10 14.33
CA ALA A 45 4.58 6.30 15.55
C ALA A 45 5.59 5.14 15.55
N GLY A 46 5.76 4.46 14.41
CA GLY A 46 6.75 3.37 14.26
C GLY A 46 8.18 3.83 14.50
N GLY A 47 8.57 4.98 13.94
CA GLY A 47 9.86 5.61 14.20
C GLY A 47 10.05 5.96 15.68
N ALA A 48 9.07 6.62 16.28
CA ALA A 48 9.11 7.02 17.69
C ALA A 48 9.20 5.80 18.65
N ILE A 49 8.42 4.75 18.38
CA ILE A 49 8.46 3.48 19.14
C ILE A 49 9.83 2.83 18.99
N THR A 50 10.40 2.81 17.78
CA THR A 50 11.75 2.25 17.54
C THR A 50 12.79 2.94 18.42
N ILE A 51 12.80 4.28 18.43
CA ILE A 51 13.71 5.07 19.25
C ILE A 51 13.50 4.77 20.74
N ALA A 52 12.25 4.85 21.22
CA ALA A 52 11.93 4.59 22.62
C ALA A 52 12.35 3.17 23.07
N LEU A 53 12.08 2.14 22.27
CA LEU A 53 12.47 0.77 22.60
C LEU A 53 13.99 0.57 22.58
N LYS A 54 14.72 1.32 21.74
CA LYS A 54 16.19 1.32 21.76
C LYS A 54 16.74 1.94 23.03
N GLU A 55 16.14 3.04 23.52
CA GLU A 55 16.50 3.66 24.81
C GLU A 55 16.26 2.71 26.00
N PHE A 56 15.24 1.85 25.94
CA PHE A 56 15.01 0.78 26.92
C PHE A 56 15.95 -0.43 26.79
N GLY A 57 16.89 -0.41 25.86
CA GLY A 57 17.89 -1.47 25.69
C GLY A 57 17.36 -2.73 24.99
N LEU A 58 16.21 -2.67 24.29
CA LEU A 58 15.73 -3.83 23.54
C LEU A 58 16.65 -4.14 22.35
N GLY A 59 16.86 -5.43 22.11
CA GLY A 59 17.60 -5.93 20.95
C GLY A 59 16.89 -5.62 19.62
N ASN A 60 17.67 -5.41 18.57
CA ASN A 60 17.17 -5.07 17.23
C ASN A 60 16.15 -6.09 16.70
N LEU A 61 16.39 -7.38 16.92
CA LEU A 61 15.47 -8.44 16.49
C LEU A 61 14.10 -8.30 17.16
N THR A 62 14.05 -8.02 18.46
CA THR A 62 12.79 -7.86 19.21
C THR A 62 12.00 -6.67 18.69
N ILE A 63 12.67 -5.55 18.45
CA ILE A 63 12.04 -4.33 17.93
C ILE A 63 11.49 -4.59 16.51
N PHE A 64 12.28 -5.24 15.66
CA PHE A 64 11.84 -5.65 14.33
C PHE A 64 10.59 -6.52 14.38
N LEU A 65 10.57 -7.56 15.23
CA LEU A 65 9.42 -8.46 15.35
C LEU A 65 8.16 -7.74 15.85
N LEU A 66 8.29 -6.79 16.78
CA LEU A 66 7.18 -5.98 17.27
C LEU A 66 6.60 -5.09 16.17
N LEU A 67 7.47 -4.35 15.47
CA LEU A 67 7.06 -3.48 14.36
C LEU A 67 6.46 -4.29 13.21
N TRP A 68 7.05 -5.42 12.86
CA TRP A 68 6.53 -6.30 11.81
C TRP A 68 5.15 -6.86 12.18
N SER A 69 4.95 -7.27 13.43
CA SER A 69 3.65 -7.76 13.90
C SER A 69 2.58 -6.66 13.86
N ALA A 70 2.93 -5.44 14.30
CA ALA A 70 2.05 -4.28 14.20
C ALA A 70 1.72 -3.95 12.74
N TYR A 71 2.69 -4.07 11.84
CA TYR A 71 2.54 -3.81 10.41
C TYR A 71 1.63 -4.84 9.73
N VAL A 72 1.78 -6.13 10.05
CA VAL A 72 0.87 -7.19 9.59
C VAL A 72 -0.56 -6.95 10.11
N PHE A 73 -0.70 -6.52 11.37
CA PHE A 73 -2.00 -6.19 11.95
C PHE A 73 -2.65 -4.99 11.27
N GLN A 74 -1.88 -3.94 10.98
CA GLN A 74 -2.34 -2.77 10.21
C GLN A 74 -2.83 -3.20 8.81
N ALA A 75 -2.01 -3.95 8.06
CA ALA A 75 -2.38 -4.44 6.73
C ALA A 75 -3.70 -5.24 6.77
N LYS A 76 -3.94 -6.03 7.83
CA LYS A 76 -5.20 -6.74 8.03
C LYS A 76 -6.39 -5.79 8.23
N ILE A 77 -6.24 -4.72 9.02
CA ILE A 77 -7.29 -3.71 9.23
C ILE A 77 -7.65 -3.05 7.89
N GLU A 78 -6.64 -2.70 7.10
CA GLU A 78 -6.83 -2.02 5.82
C GLU A 78 -7.50 -2.92 4.78
N ILE A 79 -7.12 -4.21 4.73
CA ILE A 79 -7.80 -5.21 3.91
C ILE A 79 -9.26 -5.35 4.34
N PHE A 80 -9.51 -5.49 5.65
CA PHE A 80 -10.87 -5.61 6.17
C PHE A 80 -11.73 -4.38 5.86
N ALA A 81 -11.15 -3.18 6.01
CA ALA A 81 -11.83 -1.94 5.66
C ALA A 81 -12.18 -1.91 4.17
N ASN A 82 -11.22 -2.22 3.29
CA ASN A 82 -11.47 -2.31 1.86
C ASN A 82 -12.56 -3.33 1.49
N ASP A 83 -12.52 -4.54 2.06
CA ASP A 83 -13.52 -5.57 1.79
C ASP A 83 -14.92 -5.15 2.26
N LYS A 84 -15.01 -4.49 3.42
CA LYS A 84 -16.28 -3.99 3.99
C LYS A 84 -16.84 -2.81 3.21
N PHE A 85 -15.97 -1.94 2.71
CA PHE A 85 -16.33 -0.75 1.95
C PHE A 85 -16.32 -0.99 0.44
N ASN A 86 -16.46 -2.23 -0.04
CA ASN A 86 -16.45 -2.73 -1.44
C ASN A 86 -16.95 -1.83 -2.60
N GLN A 87 -17.63 -0.70 -2.35
CA GLN A 87 -18.04 0.32 -3.32
C GLN A 87 -17.16 1.59 -3.33
N ASP A 88 -16.47 1.88 -2.23
CA ASP A 88 -15.64 3.05 -1.98
C ASP A 88 -14.25 2.56 -1.56
N ASP A 89 -13.42 2.17 -2.53
CA ASP A 89 -12.01 1.85 -2.29
C ASP A 89 -11.24 3.05 -1.73
N ILE A 90 -11.27 3.15 -0.41
CA ILE A 90 -10.70 4.21 0.40
C ILE A 90 -9.17 4.24 0.33
N THR A 91 -8.55 3.14 -0.12
CA THR A 91 -7.09 3.01 -0.26
C THR A 91 -6.55 3.42 -1.62
N LEU A 92 -7.42 3.78 -2.58
CA LEU A 92 -7.08 3.98 -4.00
C LEU A 92 -6.51 2.74 -4.71
N MET A 93 -6.64 1.56 -4.10
CA MET A 93 -6.05 0.32 -4.60
C MET A 93 -6.91 -0.36 -5.66
N GLU A 94 -8.22 -0.20 -5.66
CA GLU A 94 -9.14 -0.58 -6.75
C GLU A 94 -8.85 0.19 -8.03
N GLY A 95 -8.41 1.46 -7.96
CA GLY A 95 -7.91 2.18 -9.14
C GLY A 95 -6.67 1.51 -9.75
N LEU A 96 -5.68 1.19 -8.90
CA LEU A 96 -4.47 0.48 -9.32
C LEU A 96 -4.76 -0.96 -9.76
N ARG A 97 -5.65 -1.66 -9.07
CA ARG A 97 -6.09 -3.03 -9.40
C ARG A 97 -6.83 -3.03 -10.74
N ARG A 98 -7.76 -2.11 -10.99
CA ARG A 98 -8.43 -1.98 -12.29
C ARG A 98 -7.46 -1.62 -13.41
N TRP A 99 -6.43 -0.84 -13.13
CA TRP A 99 -5.37 -0.59 -14.09
C TRP A 99 -4.59 -1.87 -14.40
N ILE A 100 -4.21 -2.65 -13.38
CA ILE A 100 -3.55 -3.96 -13.56
C ILE A 100 -4.49 -4.96 -14.27
N ASP A 101 -5.78 -5.01 -13.92
CA ASP A 101 -6.83 -5.80 -14.58
C ASP A 101 -6.91 -5.44 -16.07
N ALA A 102 -6.95 -4.14 -16.39
CA ALA A 102 -6.94 -3.67 -17.77
C ALA A 102 -5.67 -4.09 -18.51
N CYS A 103 -4.49 -4.05 -17.86
CA CYS A 103 -3.25 -4.56 -18.42
C CYS A 103 -3.31 -6.07 -18.71
N PHE A 104 -3.84 -6.88 -17.79
CA PHE A 104 -4.07 -8.32 -18.02
C PHE A 104 -5.07 -8.58 -19.15
N GLY A 105 -6.11 -7.75 -19.28
CA GLY A 105 -7.07 -7.81 -20.38
C GLY A 105 -6.47 -7.52 -21.75
N ILE A 106 -5.31 -6.85 -21.82
CA ILE A 106 -4.55 -6.61 -23.05
C ILE A 106 -3.53 -7.73 -23.28
N SER A 107 -2.73 -8.08 -22.27
CA SER A 107 -1.68 -9.10 -22.36
C SER A 107 -1.26 -9.59 -20.98
N VAL A 108 -1.01 -10.90 -20.84
CA VAL A 108 -0.48 -11.51 -19.61
C VAL A 108 0.85 -10.88 -19.20
N ILE A 109 1.76 -10.65 -20.15
CA ILE A 109 3.08 -10.06 -19.87
C ILE A 109 2.92 -8.63 -19.36
N LEU A 110 2.03 -7.85 -19.99
CA LEU A 110 1.77 -6.46 -19.57
C LEU A 110 1.15 -6.40 -18.17
N GLY A 111 0.24 -7.34 -17.85
CA GLY A 111 -0.31 -7.50 -16.50
C GLY A 111 0.76 -7.80 -15.45
N ILE A 112 1.66 -8.75 -15.73
CA ILE A 112 2.78 -9.09 -14.84
C ILE A 112 3.70 -7.87 -14.61
N LEU A 113 4.02 -7.13 -15.68
CA LEU A 113 4.85 -5.92 -15.56
C LEU A 113 4.16 -4.82 -14.75
N ALA A 114 2.86 -4.59 -14.96
CA ALA A 114 2.08 -3.61 -14.20
C ALA A 114 2.01 -3.97 -12.72
N GLU A 115 1.85 -5.25 -12.41
CA GLU A 115 1.85 -5.78 -11.06
C GLU A 115 3.23 -5.68 -10.39
N ALA A 116 4.31 -6.01 -11.11
CA ALA A 116 5.68 -5.82 -10.62
C ALA A 116 6.01 -4.35 -10.36
N LEU A 117 5.54 -3.42 -11.20
CA LEU A 117 5.68 -1.98 -11.00
C LEU A 117 4.88 -1.49 -9.78
N ALA A 118 3.67 -2.02 -9.60
CA ALA A 118 2.87 -1.76 -8.40
C ALA A 118 3.59 -2.27 -7.15
N PHE A 119 4.21 -3.46 -7.20
CA PHE A 119 5.02 -3.99 -6.10
C PHE A 119 6.28 -3.18 -5.83
N LEU A 120 7.00 -2.77 -6.86
CA LEU A 120 8.16 -1.91 -6.69
C LEU A 120 7.75 -0.58 -6.04
N ARG A 121 6.62 -0.03 -6.46
CA ARG A 121 6.03 1.12 -5.79
C ARG A 121 5.68 0.82 -4.33
N VAL A 122 5.08 -0.32 -4.00
CA VAL A 122 4.82 -0.74 -2.61
C VAL A 122 6.11 -0.81 -1.81
N ALA A 123 7.16 -1.40 -2.38
CA ALA A 123 8.45 -1.56 -1.72
C ALA A 123 9.15 -0.22 -1.45
N ILE A 124 8.98 0.74 -2.36
CA ILE A 124 9.61 2.06 -2.29
C ILE A 124 8.76 3.08 -1.51
N TRP A 125 7.44 2.89 -1.46
CA TRP A 125 6.48 3.86 -0.90
C TRP A 125 6.18 3.61 0.57
N ASP A 126 5.96 4.72 1.29
CA ASP A 126 5.92 4.84 2.74
C ASP A 126 4.54 4.50 3.37
N GLY A 127 3.87 3.42 2.96
CA GLY A 127 2.54 3.11 3.52
C GLY A 127 2.11 1.64 3.48
N ALA A 128 1.42 1.22 4.54
CA ALA A 128 0.88 -0.14 4.68
C ALA A 128 -0.28 -0.44 3.72
N GLY A 129 -1.01 0.58 3.26
CA GLY A 129 -2.15 0.44 2.37
C GLY A 129 -1.80 -0.18 1.02
N CYS A 130 -0.52 -0.19 0.68
CA CYS A 130 0.01 -0.86 -0.49
C CYS A 130 0.02 -2.41 -0.36
N MET A 131 0.03 -2.97 0.85
CA MET A 131 -0.06 -4.42 1.09
C MET A 131 -1.42 -4.99 0.70
N ALA A 132 -2.46 -4.16 0.61
CA ALA A 132 -3.77 -4.58 0.10
C ALA A 132 -3.70 -5.05 -1.37
N ILE A 133 -2.72 -4.60 -2.17
CA ILE A 133 -2.54 -5.05 -3.57
C ILE A 133 -2.28 -6.56 -3.64
N LEU A 134 -1.51 -7.09 -2.67
CA LEU A 134 -1.15 -8.52 -2.57
C LEU A 134 -2.34 -9.45 -2.33
N TYR A 135 -3.46 -8.91 -1.84
CA TYR A 135 -4.65 -9.69 -1.52
C TYR A 135 -5.62 -9.82 -2.71
N ARG A 136 -5.18 -9.50 -3.94
CA ARG A 136 -6.00 -9.61 -5.15
C ARG A 136 -6.24 -11.08 -5.54
N PRO A 137 -7.50 -11.49 -5.84
CA PRO A 137 -7.82 -12.87 -6.18
C PRO A 137 -7.30 -13.38 -7.53
N LEU A 138 -6.88 -12.49 -8.44
CA LEU A 138 -6.72 -12.84 -9.87
C LEU A 138 -5.60 -13.85 -10.17
N LEU A 139 -4.51 -13.86 -9.38
CA LEU A 139 -3.42 -14.84 -9.56
C LEU A 139 -3.35 -15.87 -8.43
N LEU A 140 -4.00 -15.59 -7.30
CA LEU A 140 -3.83 -16.34 -6.06
C LEU A 140 -5.19 -16.76 -5.51
N HIS A 141 -5.78 -17.79 -6.12
CA HIS A 141 -7.05 -18.35 -5.67
C HIS A 141 -6.98 -18.85 -4.21
N SER A 142 -5.82 -19.40 -3.80
CA SER A 142 -5.59 -19.87 -2.44
C SER A 142 -5.56 -18.73 -1.42
N LYS A 143 -6.47 -18.77 -0.44
CA LYS A 143 -6.47 -17.85 0.71
C LYS A 143 -5.20 -17.98 1.55
N VAL A 144 -4.71 -19.20 1.74
CA VAL A 144 -3.50 -19.49 2.53
C VAL A 144 -2.28 -18.83 1.88
N LEU A 145 -2.15 -18.96 0.55
CA LEU A 145 -1.03 -18.39 -0.18
C LEU A 145 -1.04 -16.84 -0.11
N ARG A 146 -2.22 -16.22 -0.18
CA ARG A 146 -2.35 -14.76 -0.01
C ARG A 146 -1.91 -14.27 1.36
N ILE A 147 -2.31 -14.98 2.42
CA ILE A 147 -1.89 -14.66 3.80
C ILE A 147 -0.37 -14.83 3.94
N PHE A 148 0.18 -15.94 3.41
CA PHE A 148 1.60 -16.21 3.47
C PHE A 148 2.43 -15.13 2.75
N LEU A 149 2.03 -14.76 1.54
CA LEU A 149 2.68 -13.69 0.78
C LEU A 149 2.56 -12.35 1.50
N LEU A 150 1.38 -12.01 2.06
CA LEU A 150 1.23 -10.80 2.86
C LEU A 150 2.23 -10.76 4.02
N ILE A 151 2.37 -11.85 4.78
CA ILE A 151 3.30 -11.92 5.92
C ILE A 151 4.74 -11.72 5.45
N ILE A 152 5.15 -12.43 4.39
CA ILE A 152 6.51 -12.34 3.84
C ILE A 152 6.80 -10.93 3.33
N PHE A 153 5.92 -10.36 2.51
CA PHE A 153 6.14 -9.04 1.94
C PHE A 153 6.07 -7.93 2.99
N ALA A 154 5.17 -8.05 3.97
CA ALA A 154 5.18 -7.20 5.15
C ALA A 154 6.53 -7.27 5.89
N GLY A 155 7.13 -8.47 5.98
CA GLY A 155 8.43 -8.68 6.59
C GLY A 155 9.57 -8.04 5.80
N ILE A 156 9.62 -8.25 4.48
CA ILE A 156 10.62 -7.64 3.60
C ILE A 156 10.53 -6.12 3.65
N HIS A 157 9.32 -5.57 3.56
CA HIS A 157 9.11 -4.12 3.62
C HIS A 157 9.49 -3.56 4.98
N MET A 158 9.01 -4.15 6.08
CA MET A 158 9.38 -3.73 7.42
C MET A 158 10.90 -3.85 7.66
N LEU A 159 11.56 -4.83 7.06
CA LEU A 159 13.01 -4.98 7.17
C LEU A 159 13.72 -3.78 6.52
N ILE A 160 13.30 -3.38 5.32
CA ILE A 160 13.83 -2.17 4.65
C ILE A 160 13.61 -0.94 5.54
N TRP A 161 12.40 -0.74 6.05
CA TRP A 161 12.06 0.39 6.93
C TRP A 161 12.83 0.42 8.24
N PHE A 162 12.94 -0.73 8.89
CA PHE A 162 13.69 -0.87 10.12
C PHE A 162 15.17 -0.53 9.91
N GLN A 163 15.77 -0.95 8.79
CA GLN A 163 17.13 -0.56 8.44
C GLN A 163 17.26 0.94 8.19
N LEU A 164 16.30 1.59 7.52
CA LEU A 164 16.30 3.04 7.35
C LEU A 164 16.26 3.76 8.70
N TYR A 165 15.40 3.33 9.61
CA TYR A 165 15.30 3.92 10.96
C TYR A 165 16.56 3.71 11.78
N LEU A 166 17.18 2.53 11.72
CA LEU A 166 18.47 2.28 12.37
C LEU A 166 19.57 3.20 11.84
N LEU A 167 19.52 3.53 10.55
CA LEU A 167 20.47 4.43 9.89
C LEU A 167 20.12 5.92 10.06
N GLY A 168 19.01 6.26 10.73
CA GLY A 168 18.57 7.64 10.95
C GLY A 168 17.90 8.30 9.74
N TYR A 169 17.54 7.53 8.71
CA TYR A 169 16.83 8.03 7.53
C TYR A 169 15.32 7.92 7.71
N SER A 170 14.60 8.96 7.29
CA SER A 170 13.13 8.99 7.34
C SER A 170 12.46 8.31 6.13
N SER A 171 13.20 8.08 5.04
CA SER A 171 12.71 7.42 3.83
C SER A 171 13.85 6.94 2.92
N ILE A 172 13.56 6.06 1.96
CA ILE A 172 14.53 5.65 0.92
C ILE A 172 15.04 6.86 0.13
N PHE A 173 14.18 7.84 -0.16
CA PHE A 173 14.60 9.06 -0.85
C PHE A 173 15.61 9.88 -0.06
N SER A 174 15.48 9.95 1.28
CA SER A 174 16.49 10.62 2.12
C SER A 174 17.85 9.91 2.05
N LEU A 175 17.85 8.57 2.07
CA LEU A 175 19.06 7.77 1.90
C LEU A 175 19.71 7.98 0.53
N LEU A 176 18.91 7.93 -0.55
CA LEU A 176 19.41 8.09 -1.91
C LEU A 176 19.97 9.49 -2.15
N LYS A 177 19.31 10.52 -1.61
CA LYS A 177 19.79 11.90 -1.65
C LYS A 177 21.18 11.99 -1.01
N ASP A 178 21.34 11.53 0.22
CA ASP A 178 22.61 11.68 0.94
C ASP A 178 23.77 10.84 0.37
N LYS A 179 23.48 9.75 -0.37
CA LYS A 179 24.50 8.84 -0.91
C LYS A 179 24.90 9.11 -2.35
N PHE A 180 24.01 9.70 -3.15
CA PHE A 180 24.20 9.82 -4.60
C PHE A 180 24.06 11.25 -5.14
N PHE A 181 23.53 12.19 -4.35
CA PHE A 181 23.28 13.58 -4.75
C PHE A 181 23.94 14.57 -3.79
#